data_AF-A0A9Q0YUP9-F1
#
_entry.id   AF-A0A9Q0YUP9-F1
#
_cell.length_a   1.000
_cell.length_b   1.000
_cell.length_c   1.000
_cell.angle_alpha   90.00
_cell.angle_beta   90.00
_cell.angle_gamma   90.00
#
_symmetry.space_group_name_H-M   'P 1'
#
loop_
_entity.id
_entity.type
_entity.pdbx_description
1 polymer ?
#
loop_
_entity_poly.entity_id
_entity_poly.type
_entity_poly.pdbx_seq_one_letter_code
_entity_poly.pdbx_strand_id
1 'polypeptide(L)'
;MEHSRLSLLVFGISFICFFLCTQARWHNHTKHHKHNDDHKSPTISEPPAPPPEPANPPDGSGYNSSAVFDVRDFGAIGDGIIDDTDAFKMAWDAACNQVDSAVILVPSGFDFMIQSTIFTGPCHDGLVFQVDGTLMPPDGPDSWPKEEQ
;
A
#
# COMPACT_ATOMS: atom_id res chain seq x y z
N MET A 1 -20.28 -38.27 37.19
CA MET A 1 -19.53 -37.18 37.84
C MET A 1 -18.13 -36.94 37.25
N GLU A 2 -17.54 -37.93 36.55
CA GLU A 2 -16.19 -37.82 35.96
C GLU A 2 -16.12 -36.87 34.73
N HIS A 3 -17.12 -36.86 33.85
CA HIS A 3 -17.14 -35.97 32.67
C HIS A 3 -17.21 -34.47 33.01
N SER A 4 -17.89 -34.11 34.10
CA SER A 4 -17.98 -32.72 34.56
C SER A 4 -16.63 -32.18 35.06
N ARG A 5 -15.78 -33.07 35.58
CA ARG A 5 -14.43 -32.72 36.05
C ARG A 5 -13.48 -32.52 34.89
N LEU A 6 -13.59 -33.36 33.85
CA LEU A 6 -12.80 -33.23 32.64
C LEU A 6 -13.09 -31.92 31.90
N SER A 7 -14.36 -31.52 31.78
CA SER A 7 -14.74 -30.26 31.14
C SER A 7 -14.22 -29.04 31.90
N LEU A 8 -14.32 -29.01 33.24
CA LEU A 8 -13.82 -27.90 34.05
C LEU A 8 -12.29 -27.75 33.95
N LEU A 9 -11.56 -28.88 33.85
CA LEU A 9 -10.11 -28.85 33.66
C LEU A 9 -9.71 -28.30 32.28
N VAL A 10 -10.42 -28.67 31.21
CA VAL A 10 -10.15 -28.18 29.85
C VAL A 10 -10.42 -26.67 29.74
N PHE A 11 -11.54 -26.19 30.30
CA PHE A 11 -11.84 -24.75 30.32
C PHE A 11 -10.83 -23.96 31.17
N GLY A 12 -10.39 -24.52 32.31
CA GLY A 12 -9.37 -23.90 33.15
C GLY A 12 -8.01 -23.75 32.44
N ILE A 13 -7.56 -24.79 31.74
CA ILE A 13 -6.28 -24.75 31.00
C ILE A 13 -6.36 -23.74 29.84
N SER A 14 -7.46 -23.70 29.10
CA SER A 14 -7.65 -22.73 28.01
C SER A 14 -7.60 -21.28 28.51
N PHE A 15 -8.27 -20.99 29.64
CA PHE A 15 -8.26 -19.65 30.22
C PHE A 15 -6.86 -19.26 30.72
N ILE A 16 -6.11 -20.18 31.34
CA ILE A 16 -4.73 -19.93 31.78
C ILE A 16 -3.80 -19.65 30.59
N CYS A 17 -3.93 -20.38 29.48
CA CYS A 17 -3.13 -20.13 28.28
C CYS A 17 -3.44 -18.77 27.64
N PHE A 18 -4.70 -18.33 27.62
CA PHE A 18 -5.05 -17.00 27.10
C PHE A 18 -4.53 -15.86 27.98
N PHE A 19 -4.49 -16.03 29.31
CA PHE A 19 -4.02 -14.99 30.23
C PHE A 19 -2.51 -14.96 30.47
N LEU A 20 -1.78 -16.07 30.29
CA LEU A 20 -0.31 -16.09 30.44
C LEU A 20 0.45 -15.65 29.17
N CYS A 21 -0.18 -15.68 27.99
CA CYS A 21 0.45 -15.23 26.74
C CYS A 21 0.50 -13.70 26.55
N THR A 22 -0.09 -12.91 27.45
CA THR A 22 -0.18 -11.44 27.30
C THR A 22 0.86 -10.65 28.11
N GLN A 23 1.86 -11.30 28.70
CA GLN A 23 2.92 -10.59 29.44
C GLN A 23 4.28 -10.64 28.74
N ALA A 24 4.66 -9.44 28.29
CA ALA A 24 6.00 -8.86 28.34
C ALA A 24 7.08 -9.34 27.35
N ARG A 25 7.17 -8.67 26.20
CA ARG A 25 8.46 -8.46 25.53
C ARG A 25 9.20 -7.31 26.21
N TRP A 26 9.88 -7.63 27.30
CA TRP A 26 10.79 -6.74 28.01
C TRP A 26 12.01 -6.41 27.12
N HIS A 27 12.37 -5.14 27.05
CA HIS A 27 13.47 -4.60 26.26
C HIS A 27 14.84 -4.88 26.91
N ASN A 28 15.78 -5.50 26.18
CA ASN A 28 17.19 -5.54 26.56
C ASN A 28 17.95 -4.49 25.75
N HIS A 29 18.12 -3.29 26.31
CA HIS A 29 19.12 -2.35 25.84
C HIS A 29 20.45 -2.66 26.52
N THR A 30 21.35 -3.30 25.77
CA THR A 30 22.75 -3.46 26.14
C THR A 30 23.37 -2.06 26.27
N LYS A 31 23.89 -1.71 27.44
CA LYS A 31 24.67 -0.48 27.63
C LYS A 31 25.91 -0.55 26.74
N HIS A 32 25.97 0.28 25.70
CA HIS A 32 27.20 0.46 24.94
C HIS A 32 28.22 1.20 25.82
N HIS A 33 29.40 0.59 25.98
CA HIS A 33 30.57 1.22 26.57
C HIS A 33 31.03 2.36 25.64
N LYS A 34 31.11 3.57 26.19
CA LYS A 34 31.61 4.76 25.51
C LYS A 34 33.14 4.72 25.48
N HIS A 35 33.73 4.37 24.35
CA HIS A 35 35.13 4.66 24.07
C HIS A 35 35.25 6.15 23.68
N ASN A 36 36.17 6.86 24.32
CA ASN A 36 36.45 8.27 24.04
C ASN A 36 37.75 8.33 23.24
N ASP A 37 37.63 8.18 21.92
CA ASP A 37 38.75 8.37 21.01
C ASP A 37 38.67 9.77 20.41
N ASP A 38 39.68 10.59 20.75
CA ASP A 38 39.90 11.94 20.25
C ASP A 38 40.16 11.92 18.72
N HIS A 39 39.09 11.87 17.93
CA HIS A 39 39.17 12.10 16.51
C HIS A 39 39.08 13.60 16.21
N LYS A 40 40.26 14.17 15.93
CA LYS A 40 40.49 15.44 15.24
C LYS A 40 39.40 15.66 14.16
N SER A 41 38.56 16.66 14.38
CA SER A 41 37.42 17.02 13.53
C SER A 41 37.82 17.14 12.06
N PRO A 42 37.26 16.33 11.13
CA PRO A 42 37.31 16.67 9.73
C PRO A 42 36.35 17.84 9.51
N THR A 43 36.78 18.85 8.75
CA THR A 43 35.90 19.91 8.25
C THR A 43 34.80 19.24 7.42
N ILE A 44 33.59 19.18 7.97
CA ILE A 44 32.40 18.63 7.31
C ILE A 44 32.02 19.61 6.20
N SER A 45 32.08 19.16 4.95
CA SER A 45 31.45 19.84 3.83
C SER A 45 29.97 20.07 4.14
N GLU A 46 29.50 21.27 3.82
CA GLU A 46 28.12 21.69 4.06
C GLU A 46 27.12 20.64 3.53
N PRO A 47 26.04 20.32 4.27
CA PRO A 47 25.03 19.39 3.80
C PRO A 47 24.43 19.87 2.47
N PRO A 48 24.12 18.96 1.53
CA PRO A 48 23.39 19.33 0.32
C PRO A 48 22.05 19.97 0.70
N ALA A 49 21.59 20.90 -0.14
CA ALA A 49 20.33 21.61 0.05
C ALA A 49 19.16 20.61 0.24
N PRO A 50 18.17 20.94 1.09
CA PRO A 50 16.99 20.10 1.25
C PRO A 50 16.25 19.94 -0.09
N PRO A 51 15.57 18.79 -0.31
CA PRO A 51 14.71 18.60 -1.47
C PRO A 51 13.71 19.77 -1.59
N PRO A 52 13.37 20.21 -2.81
CA PRO A 52 12.32 21.20 -3.00
C PRO A 52 11.02 20.71 -2.36
N GLU A 53 10.30 21.65 -1.74
CA GLU A 53 8.98 21.40 -1.17
C GLU A 53 8.04 20.86 -2.25
N PRO A 54 7.13 19.90 -1.92
CA PRO A 54 6.15 19.40 -2.88
C PRO A 54 5.42 20.56 -3.54
N ALA A 55 5.24 20.49 -4.87
CA ALA A 55 4.48 21.50 -5.57
C ALA A 55 3.09 21.63 -4.92
N ASN A 56 2.70 22.87 -4.60
CA ASN A 56 1.34 23.13 -4.14
C ASN A 56 0.36 22.60 -5.19
N PRO A 57 -0.74 21.92 -4.77
CA PRO A 57 -1.77 21.51 -5.70
C PRO A 57 -2.28 22.72 -6.50
N PRO A 58 -2.65 22.54 -7.78
CA PRO A 58 -3.09 23.65 -8.62
C PRO A 58 -4.25 24.40 -7.95
N ASP A 59 -4.14 25.73 -7.93
CA ASP A 59 -5.15 26.65 -7.40
C ASP A 59 -6.52 26.38 -8.06
N GLY A 60 -7.51 26.03 -7.25
CA GLY A 60 -8.83 25.53 -7.65
C GLY A 60 -9.76 26.63 -8.17
N SER A 61 -9.35 27.38 -9.19
CA SER A 61 -10.15 28.45 -9.82
C SER A 61 -10.55 28.16 -11.27
N GLY A 62 -10.99 26.93 -11.50
CA GLY A 62 -11.70 26.53 -12.72
C GLY A 62 -12.32 25.16 -12.52
N TYR A 63 -13.57 25.10 -12.04
CA TYR A 63 -14.31 23.85 -11.87
C TYR A 63 -14.67 23.27 -13.24
N ASN A 64 -13.68 22.76 -13.96
CA ASN A 64 -13.91 21.64 -14.85
C ASN A 64 -14.18 20.47 -13.90
N SER A 65 -15.43 20.03 -13.81
CA SER A 65 -15.81 18.86 -13.01
C SER A 65 -14.95 17.69 -13.48
N SER A 66 -13.99 17.26 -12.67
CA SER A 66 -13.18 16.12 -13.03
C SER A 66 -14.05 14.86 -13.04
N ALA A 67 -14.05 14.15 -14.17
CA ALA A 67 -14.76 12.89 -14.27
C ALA A 67 -13.99 11.82 -13.48
N VAL A 68 -14.67 11.14 -12.55
CA VAL A 68 -14.06 10.09 -11.71
C VAL A 68 -14.42 8.72 -12.29
N PHE A 69 -13.38 7.91 -12.51
CA PHE A 69 -13.44 6.54 -13.02
C PHE A 69 -12.97 5.61 -11.90
N ASP A 70 -13.89 5.21 -11.02
CA ASP A 70 -13.59 4.22 -9.98
C ASP A 70 -13.38 2.86 -10.65
N VAL A 71 -12.22 2.23 -10.41
CA VAL A 71 -11.87 0.93 -11.00
C VAL A 71 -12.90 -0.17 -10.69
N ARG A 72 -13.67 -0.02 -9.61
CA ARG A 72 -14.74 -0.96 -9.23
C ARG A 72 -15.97 -0.86 -10.13
N ASP A 73 -16.22 0.31 -10.73
CA ASP A 73 -17.28 0.48 -11.73
C ASP A 73 -16.94 -0.27 -13.03
N PHE A 74 -15.67 -0.62 -13.22
CA PHE A 74 -15.16 -1.43 -14.33
C PHE A 74 -14.99 -2.92 -13.97
N GLY A 75 -15.46 -3.33 -12.78
CA GLY A 75 -15.48 -4.73 -12.37
C GLY A 75 -14.32 -5.17 -11.48
N ALA A 76 -13.47 -4.25 -11.01
CA ALA A 76 -12.43 -4.60 -10.03
C ALA A 76 -13.08 -5.03 -8.70
N ILE A 77 -12.64 -6.18 -8.17
CA ILE A 77 -13.17 -6.75 -6.93
C ILE A 77 -12.48 -6.16 -5.71
N GLY A 78 -11.13 -6.08 -5.74
CA GLY A 78 -10.35 -5.51 -4.65
C GLY A 78 -10.24 -6.41 -3.41
N ASP A 79 -10.18 -7.72 -3.60
CA ASP A 79 -10.02 -8.73 -2.53
C ASP A 79 -8.57 -9.22 -2.32
N GLY A 80 -7.63 -8.72 -3.12
CA GLY A 80 -6.21 -9.04 -3.08
C GLY A 80 -5.86 -10.40 -3.69
N ILE A 81 -6.84 -11.11 -4.26
CA ILE A 81 -6.70 -12.49 -4.75
C ILE A 81 -7.06 -12.57 -6.23
N ILE A 82 -8.17 -11.95 -6.63
CA ILE A 82 -8.63 -11.94 -8.01
C ILE A 82 -7.79 -10.96 -8.83
N ASP A 83 -7.43 -11.36 -10.04
CA ASP A 83 -6.75 -10.51 -10.99
C ASP A 83 -7.68 -9.42 -11.52
N ASP A 84 -7.45 -8.18 -11.05
CA ASP A 84 -8.24 -7.00 -11.39
C ASP A 84 -7.65 -6.21 -12.58
N THR A 85 -6.59 -6.71 -13.23
CA THR A 85 -5.84 -5.97 -14.28
C THR A 85 -6.72 -5.44 -15.40
N ASP A 86 -7.67 -6.25 -15.88
CA ASP A 86 -8.53 -5.86 -17.00
C ASP A 86 -9.51 -4.75 -16.61
N ALA A 87 -9.99 -4.72 -15.37
CA ALA A 87 -10.81 -3.62 -14.87
C ALA A 87 -10.01 -2.30 -14.83
N PHE A 88 -8.74 -2.36 -14.43
CA PHE A 88 -7.84 -1.20 -14.44
C PHE A 88 -7.58 -0.69 -15.87
N LYS A 89 -7.37 -1.58 -16.84
CA LYS A 89 -7.21 -1.19 -18.25
C LYS A 89 -8.47 -0.53 -18.79
N MET A 90 -9.65 -1.08 -18.50
CA MET A 90 -10.91 -0.49 -18.94
C MET A 90 -11.16 0.88 -18.31
N ALA A 91 -10.87 1.05 -17.01
CA ALA A 91 -10.95 2.34 -16.34
C ALA A 91 -9.99 3.36 -16.95
N TRP A 92 -8.76 2.92 -17.25
CA TRP A 92 -7.75 3.73 -17.94
C TRP A 92 -8.22 4.19 -19.32
N ASP A 93 -8.68 3.26 -20.17
CA ASP A 93 -9.16 3.57 -21.51
C ASP A 93 -10.37 4.53 -21.46
N ALA A 94 -11.29 4.32 -20.51
CA ALA A 94 -12.45 5.20 -20.34
C ALA A 94 -12.05 6.62 -19.92
N ALA A 95 -11.08 6.74 -19.01
CA ALA A 95 -10.56 8.02 -18.56
C ALA A 95 -9.77 8.75 -19.66
N CYS A 96 -8.95 8.02 -20.43
CA CYS A 96 -8.20 8.61 -21.55
C CYS A 96 -9.08 9.13 -22.68
N ASN A 97 -10.31 8.62 -22.80
CA ASN A 97 -11.31 9.12 -23.75
C ASN A 97 -12.04 10.40 -23.26
N GLN A 98 -11.77 10.89 -22.04
CA GLN A 98 -12.35 12.14 -21.58
C GLN A 98 -11.57 13.35 -22.08
N VAL A 99 -12.29 14.32 -22.61
CA VAL A 99 -11.71 15.58 -23.10
C VAL A 99 -11.34 16.50 -21.94
N ASP A 100 -12.15 16.51 -20.88
CA ASP A 100 -11.89 17.24 -19.66
C ASP A 100 -11.00 16.43 -18.71
N SER A 101 -10.53 17.05 -17.63
CA SER A 101 -9.72 16.37 -16.61
C SER A 101 -10.43 15.14 -16.05
N ALA A 102 -9.68 14.04 -15.92
CA ALA A 102 -10.19 12.75 -15.48
C ALA A 102 -9.37 12.21 -14.32
N VAL A 103 -10.02 11.56 -13.37
CA VAL A 103 -9.38 10.87 -12.25
C VAL A 103 -9.73 9.40 -12.33
N ILE A 104 -8.74 8.54 -12.51
CA ILE A 104 -8.90 7.10 -12.28
C ILE A 104 -8.70 6.88 -10.79
N LEU A 105 -9.73 6.39 -10.09
CA LEU A 105 -9.74 6.22 -8.65
C LEU A 105 -9.57 4.75 -8.28
N VAL A 106 -8.53 4.45 -7.50
CA VAL A 106 -8.37 3.18 -6.78
C VAL A 106 -8.80 3.41 -5.33
N PRO A 107 -9.99 2.94 -4.91
CA PRO A 107 -10.58 3.34 -3.65
C PRO A 107 -9.85 2.71 -2.45
N SER A 108 -9.76 3.48 -1.35
CA SER A 108 -9.24 3.00 -0.07
C SER A 108 -10.05 1.83 0.50
N GLY A 109 -9.38 0.93 1.24
CA GLY A 109 -10.03 -0.20 1.90
C GLY A 109 -10.16 -1.47 1.03
N PHE A 110 -9.55 -1.45 -0.15
CA PHE A 110 -9.49 -2.56 -1.10
C PHE A 110 -8.03 -2.87 -1.43
N ASP A 111 -7.77 -4.15 -1.67
CA ASP A 111 -6.48 -4.63 -2.14
C ASP A 111 -6.67 -5.18 -3.56
N PHE A 112 -6.07 -4.57 -4.57
CA PHE A 112 -6.27 -4.99 -5.96
C PHE A 112 -5.04 -5.75 -6.43
N MET A 113 -5.18 -7.05 -6.72
CA MET A 113 -4.10 -7.80 -7.36
C MET A 113 -4.08 -7.43 -8.84
N ILE A 114 -2.95 -6.97 -9.34
CA ILE A 114 -2.77 -6.63 -10.75
C ILE A 114 -1.49 -7.27 -11.30
N GLN A 115 -1.55 -7.71 -12.54
CA GLN A 115 -0.39 -8.13 -13.33
C GLN A 115 0.41 -6.91 -13.78
N SER A 116 1.67 -7.16 -14.16
CA SER A 116 2.45 -6.16 -14.88
C SER A 116 1.68 -5.74 -16.15
N THR A 117 1.41 -4.44 -16.27
CA THR A 117 0.63 -3.92 -17.39
C THR A 117 1.14 -2.57 -17.85
N ILE A 118 0.96 -2.30 -19.13
CA ILE A 118 1.30 -1.04 -19.77
C ILE A 118 -0.01 -0.35 -20.10
N PHE A 119 -0.24 0.78 -19.45
CA PHE A 119 -1.34 1.65 -19.82
C PHE A 119 -0.94 2.54 -20.99
N THR A 120 -1.60 2.35 -22.12
CA THR A 120 -1.28 3.03 -23.37
C THR A 120 -2.21 4.21 -23.64
N GLY A 121 -1.69 5.23 -24.32
CA GLY A 121 -2.46 6.38 -24.80
C GLY A 121 -2.90 6.25 -26.27
N PRO A 122 -3.44 7.33 -26.87
CA PRO A 122 -3.38 8.72 -26.39
C PRO A 122 -4.38 9.03 -25.27
N CYS A 123 -4.01 9.93 -24.36
CA CYS A 123 -4.88 10.46 -23.31
C CYS A 123 -4.85 12.00 -23.37
N HIS A 124 -5.93 12.63 -22.92
CA HIS A 124 -5.99 14.09 -22.81
C HIS A 124 -5.26 14.61 -21.56
N ASP A 125 -4.99 15.92 -21.54
CA ASP A 125 -4.32 16.58 -20.41
C ASP A 125 -5.19 16.54 -19.14
N GLY A 126 -4.54 16.50 -17.98
CA GLY A 126 -5.24 16.51 -16.69
C GLY A 126 -5.81 15.14 -16.28
N LEU A 127 -5.28 14.05 -16.84
CA LEU A 127 -5.49 12.70 -16.31
C LEU A 127 -4.70 12.51 -15.01
N VAL A 128 -5.37 12.09 -13.96
CA VAL A 128 -4.79 11.76 -12.64
C VAL A 128 -5.08 10.30 -12.35
N PHE A 129 -4.05 9.52 -12.01
CA PHE A 129 -4.23 8.18 -11.45
C PHE A 129 -4.07 8.25 -9.94
N GLN A 130 -5.20 8.23 -9.23
CA GLN A 130 -5.27 8.39 -7.79
C GLN A 130 -5.37 7.03 -7.10
N VAL A 131 -4.34 6.69 -6.33
CA VAL A 131 -4.25 5.42 -5.62
C VAL A 131 -4.44 5.62 -4.12
N ASP A 132 -5.67 5.43 -3.65
CA ASP A 132 -6.01 5.52 -2.22
C ASP A 132 -6.08 4.12 -1.56
N GLY A 133 -6.27 3.06 -2.35
CA GLY A 133 -6.22 1.66 -1.95
C GLY A 133 -4.83 1.03 -2.04
N THR A 134 -4.77 -0.30 -2.07
CA THR A 134 -3.52 -1.05 -2.22
C THR A 134 -3.45 -1.70 -3.60
N LEU A 135 -2.31 -1.59 -4.29
CA LEU A 135 -2.00 -2.40 -5.46
C LEU A 135 -1.03 -3.51 -5.07
N MET A 136 -1.44 -4.76 -5.32
CA MET A 136 -0.69 -5.96 -4.96
C MET A 136 -0.15 -6.63 -6.22
N PRO A 137 1.14 -7.02 -6.25
CA PRO A 137 1.65 -7.85 -7.32
C PRO A 137 1.17 -9.31 -7.19
N PRO A 138 1.33 -10.13 -8.24
CA PRO A 138 1.18 -11.58 -8.14
C PRO A 138 2.18 -12.18 -7.12
N ASP A 139 1.87 -13.37 -6.60
CA ASP A 139 2.62 -14.11 -5.57
C ASP A 139 4.04 -14.54 -6.01
N GLY A 140 4.94 -13.55 -6.13
CA GLY A 140 6.37 -13.73 -6.35
C GLY A 140 6.78 -14.08 -7.79
N PRO A 141 8.09 -14.22 -8.03
CA PRO A 141 8.67 -14.32 -9.37
C PRO A 141 8.13 -15.46 -10.24
N ASP A 142 7.72 -16.58 -9.63
CA ASP A 142 7.19 -17.74 -10.36
C ASP A 142 5.82 -17.46 -11.01
N SER A 143 5.10 -16.44 -10.52
CA SER A 143 3.79 -16.01 -11.02
C SER A 143 3.87 -14.83 -11.98
N TRP A 144 5.05 -14.24 -12.20
CA TRP A 144 5.21 -13.13 -13.12
C TRP A 144 5.18 -13.61 -14.57
N PRO A 145 4.69 -12.77 -15.51
CA PRO A 145 4.81 -13.06 -16.93
C PRO A 145 6.27 -13.30 -17.28
N LYS A 146 6.56 -14.42 -17.94
CA LYS A 146 7.89 -14.65 -18.52
C LYS A 146 8.07 -13.63 -19.63
N GLU A 147 9.22 -12.94 -19.65
CA GLU A 147 9.53 -11.88 -20.62
C GLU A 147 8.94 -12.18 -22.00
N GLU A 148 7.98 -11.35 -22.43
CA GLU A 148 7.61 -11.27 -23.84
C GLU A 148 8.74 -10.51 -24.54
N GLN A 149 9.66 -11.25 -25.16
CA GLN A 149 10.69 -10.72 -26.06
C GLN A 149 10.07 -10.19 -27.36
#